data_AF-A0AA36N5T0-F1
#
_entry.id   AF-A0AA36N5T0-F1
#
_cell.length_a   1.000
_cell.length_b   1.000
_cell.length_c   1.000
_cell.angle_alpha   90.00
_cell.angle_beta   90.00
_cell.angle_gamma   90.00
#
_symmetry.space_group_name_H-M   'P 1'
#
loop_
_entity.id
_entity.type
_entity.pdbx_description
1 polymer ?
#
loop_
_entity_poly.entity_id
_entity_poly.type
_entity_poly.pdbx_seq_one_letter_code
_entity_poly.pdbx_strand_id
1 'polypeptide(L)'
;MPDIGQSEIAAHLDRDRMFAELWWLNYCCCQGVGIGAVHNPFFGGEAVNICLHSRCVMTDVGDPFCASLRVCLCLTDQCSLPPADGSPICVFFNQTLAGSSGWSDQKLFDWSTDFGDTFWLCYIFCAGLGVSAVRAKGRPLCGAQGKELCIKGGVRSTTPLEGGKICSALGTGLCFWEQCALPPAEGAPRFVCCNLLNPKTGAEPFSYADTLLFC
;
A
#
# COMPACT_ATOMS: atom_id res chain seq x y z
N MET A 1 2.57 -10.46 5.14
CA MET A 1 3.50 -9.43 5.56
C MET A 1 3.31 -9.20 7.05
N PRO A 2 4.36 -9.44 7.86
CA PRO A 2 4.36 -9.04 9.26
C PRO A 2 4.21 -7.52 9.33
N ASP A 3 3.74 -7.03 10.48
CA ASP A 3 3.84 -5.66 10.98
C ASP A 3 4.53 -4.62 10.08
N ILE A 4 3.89 -3.46 9.81
CA ILE A 4 4.48 -2.39 8.98
C ILE A 4 5.66 -1.75 9.75
N GLY A 5 6.81 -2.42 9.72
CA GLY A 5 8.09 -1.92 10.22
C GLY A 5 8.69 -0.99 9.18
N GLN A 6 9.25 -1.55 8.12
CA GLN A 6 9.71 -0.81 6.94
C GLN A 6 8.75 -1.04 5.78
N SER A 7 8.28 0.04 5.16
CA SER A 7 7.51 -0.03 3.93
C SER A 7 8.38 -0.48 2.75
N GLU A 8 7.90 -1.46 1.99
CA GLU A 8 8.59 -1.97 0.78
C GLU A 8 8.46 -1.04 -0.44
N ILE A 9 7.52 -0.09 -0.40
CA ILE A 9 7.27 0.87 -1.48
C ILE A 9 7.96 2.22 -1.27
N ALA A 10 8.35 2.50 -0.05
CA ALA A 10 8.74 3.80 0.43
C ALA A 10 9.80 3.64 1.52
N ALA A 11 11.07 3.72 1.15
CA ALA A 11 12.19 3.57 2.09
C ALA A 11 12.12 4.54 3.29
N HIS A 12 11.40 5.65 3.15
CA HIS A 12 11.18 6.66 4.17
C HIS A 12 10.03 6.33 5.14
N LEU A 13 9.06 5.48 4.75
CA LEU A 13 8.01 5.01 5.66
C LEU A 13 8.58 3.88 6.52
N ASP A 14 9.26 4.27 7.59
CA ASP A 14 9.93 3.38 8.54
C ASP A 14 9.44 3.67 9.97
N ARG A 15 8.70 2.72 10.53
CA ARG A 15 8.18 2.79 11.89
C ARG A 15 9.26 2.75 12.95
N ASP A 16 10.27 1.91 12.78
CA ASP A 16 11.28 1.71 13.83
C ASP A 16 12.16 2.95 13.93
N ARG A 17 12.50 3.54 12.78
CA ARG A 17 13.11 4.86 12.71
C ARG A 17 12.22 5.94 13.32
N MET A 18 10.92 5.90 13.06
CA MET A 18 9.95 6.84 13.63
C MET A 18 9.95 6.77 15.18
N PHE A 19 9.97 5.58 15.78
CA PHE A 19 10.08 5.44 17.24
C PHE A 19 11.40 5.95 17.82
N ALA A 20 12.49 5.90 17.05
CA ALA A 20 13.80 6.34 17.48
C ALA A 20 14.01 7.87 17.36
N GLU A 21 13.51 8.48 16.28
CA GLU A 21 13.92 9.84 15.87
C GLU A 21 12.88 10.93 16.16
N LEU A 22 11.60 10.59 16.27
CA LEU A 22 10.56 11.62 16.33
C LEU A 22 10.44 12.31 17.69
N TRP A 23 10.02 13.57 17.62
CA TRP A 23 9.50 14.28 18.77
C TRP A 23 8.00 14.02 18.90
N TRP A 24 7.57 13.26 19.92
CA TRP A 24 6.18 12.81 20.04
C TRP A 24 5.27 13.90 20.60
N LEU A 25 4.24 14.27 19.83
CA LEU A 25 3.12 15.09 20.30
C LEU A 25 2.28 14.28 21.28
N ASN A 26 1.86 13.10 20.83
CA ASN A 26 1.14 12.15 21.65
C ASN A 26 1.39 10.73 21.17
N TYR A 27 1.38 9.78 22.09
CA TYR A 27 1.23 8.36 21.79
C TYR A 27 0.39 7.76 22.90
N CYS A 28 -0.65 7.00 22.57
CA CYS A 28 -1.53 6.37 23.54
C CYS A 28 -1.94 4.99 23.03
N CYS A 29 -1.62 3.96 23.81
CA CYS A 29 -1.95 2.56 23.56
C CYS A 29 -1.35 2.03 22.25
N CYS A 30 -2.05 2.25 21.14
CA CYS A 30 -1.72 1.70 19.83
C CYS A 30 -1.47 2.77 18.77
N GLN A 31 -1.70 4.05 19.07
CA GLN A 31 -1.62 5.14 18.09
C GLN A 31 -0.82 6.32 18.64
N GLY A 32 -0.05 6.98 17.77
CA GLY A 32 0.54 8.26 18.11
C GLY A 32 0.86 9.13 16.92
N VAL A 33 1.15 10.38 17.24
CA VAL A 33 1.54 11.44 16.32
C VAL A 33 2.88 12.04 16.79
N GLY A 34 3.84 12.14 15.89
CA GLY A 34 5.14 12.76 16.14
C GLY A 34 5.49 13.79 15.09
N ILE A 35 6.38 14.72 15.46
CA ILE A 35 6.97 15.71 14.57
C ILE A 35 8.31 15.17 14.09
N GLY A 36 8.46 15.06 12.77
CA GLY A 36 9.68 14.68 12.08
C GLY A 36 10.20 15.78 11.16
N ALA A 37 11.23 15.44 10.40
CA ALA A 37 11.77 16.34 9.40
C ALA A 37 10.82 16.46 8.19
N VAL A 38 10.68 17.68 7.66
CA VAL A 38 10.00 17.93 6.38
C VAL A 38 10.95 17.51 5.26
N HIS A 39 10.72 16.36 4.65
CA HIS A 39 11.48 15.94 3.46
C HIS A 39 10.66 15.00 2.58
N ASN A 40 11.26 14.51 1.49
CA ASN A 40 10.62 13.57 0.57
C ASN A 40 10.30 12.23 1.30
N PRO A 41 9.01 11.83 1.42
CA PRO A 41 7.84 12.41 0.79
C PRO A 41 7.17 13.41 1.70
N PHE A 42 6.60 14.45 1.08
CA PHE A 42 5.69 15.35 1.78
C PHE A 42 4.43 14.64 2.29
N PHE A 43 4.10 13.50 1.70
CA PHE A 43 2.91 12.73 2.04
C PHE A 43 3.08 11.26 1.65
N GLY A 44 2.70 10.37 2.55
CA GLY A 44 2.59 8.95 2.28
C GLY A 44 1.92 8.21 3.42
N GLY A 45 1.38 7.04 3.15
CA GLY A 45 0.74 6.19 4.13
C GLY A 45 0.60 4.76 3.62
N GLU A 46 0.74 3.83 4.54
CA GLU A 46 0.50 2.41 4.34
C GLU A 46 -0.34 1.90 5.50
N ALA A 47 -1.37 1.12 5.19
CA ALA A 47 -2.25 0.56 6.21
C ALA A 47 -2.69 -0.85 5.84
N VAL A 48 -2.68 -1.74 6.82
CA VAL A 48 -3.33 -3.03 6.78
C VAL A 48 -4.47 -2.98 7.78
N ASN A 49 -5.70 -3.12 7.28
CA ASN A 49 -6.91 -3.31 8.07
C ASN A 49 -7.46 -4.71 7.78
N ILE A 50 -8.48 -5.13 8.53
CA ILE A 50 -9.11 -6.45 8.34
C ILE A 50 -9.43 -6.65 6.85
N CYS A 51 -8.79 -7.67 6.27
CA CYS A 51 -8.92 -8.09 4.87
C CYS A 51 -8.41 -7.10 3.81
N LEU A 52 -7.80 -5.96 4.17
CA LEU A 52 -7.38 -4.92 3.22
C LEU A 52 -5.98 -4.39 3.53
N HIS A 53 -5.12 -4.37 2.52
CA HIS A 53 -3.83 -3.68 2.55
C HIS A 53 -3.87 -2.52 1.56
N SER A 54 -3.82 -1.30 2.07
CA SER A 54 -3.83 -0.06 1.30
C SER A 54 -2.52 0.70 1.42
N ARG A 55 -2.20 1.45 0.37
CA ARG A 55 -1.02 2.31 0.30
C ARG A 55 -1.31 3.57 -0.50
N CYS A 56 -0.61 4.65 -0.17
CA CYS A 56 -0.63 5.90 -0.92
C CYS A 56 0.69 6.63 -0.69
N VAL A 57 1.34 7.10 -1.74
CA VAL A 57 2.60 7.85 -1.65
C VAL A 57 2.65 8.92 -2.72
N MET A 58 3.36 10.01 -2.41
CA MET A 58 3.76 10.98 -3.41
C MET A 58 4.91 10.43 -4.28
N THR A 59 4.87 10.70 -5.57
CA THR A 59 5.83 10.28 -6.60
C THR A 59 6.05 11.44 -7.59
N ASP A 60 7.04 11.31 -8.47
CA ASP A 60 7.30 12.31 -9.50
C ASP A 60 6.15 12.42 -10.50
N VAL A 61 5.89 13.64 -10.97
CA VAL A 61 4.91 13.91 -12.02
C VAL A 61 5.42 13.39 -13.36
N GLY A 62 4.56 12.68 -14.11
CA GLY A 62 4.74 12.47 -15.55
C GLY A 62 5.16 11.07 -15.98
N ASP A 63 5.72 10.25 -15.09
CA ASP A 63 6.19 8.90 -15.46
C ASP A 63 5.57 7.77 -14.63
N PRO A 64 4.47 7.14 -15.10
CA PRO A 64 3.50 7.66 -16.07
C PRO A 64 2.66 8.81 -15.47
N PHE A 65 1.88 9.53 -16.28
CA PHE A 65 0.94 10.56 -15.78
C PHE A 65 -0.27 9.95 -15.10
N CYS A 66 -0.84 8.94 -15.73
CA CYS A 66 -1.95 8.17 -15.21
C CYS A 66 -1.68 6.70 -15.46
N ALA A 67 -1.86 5.85 -14.48
CA ALA A 67 -1.85 4.41 -14.69
C ALA A 67 -2.82 3.76 -13.74
N SER A 68 -3.47 2.69 -14.17
CA SER A 68 -4.27 1.86 -13.28
C SER A 68 -4.18 0.40 -13.70
N LEU A 69 -4.14 -0.47 -12.71
CA LEU A 69 -4.25 -1.91 -12.87
C LEU A 69 -5.18 -2.41 -11.78
N ARG A 70 -6.28 -3.03 -12.17
CA ARG A 70 -7.30 -3.55 -11.26
C ARG A 70 -7.58 -5.00 -11.59
N VAL A 71 -7.69 -5.81 -10.54
CA VAL A 71 -8.17 -7.18 -10.59
C VAL A 71 -9.36 -7.30 -9.65
N CYS A 72 -10.48 -7.83 -10.13
CA CYS A 72 -11.63 -8.19 -9.31
C CYS A 72 -12.10 -9.57 -9.72
N LEU A 73 -11.83 -10.56 -8.86
CA LEU A 73 -12.03 -11.97 -9.17
C LEU A 73 -11.31 -12.35 -10.46
N CYS A 74 -12.04 -12.63 -11.54
CA CYS A 74 -11.53 -12.99 -12.86
C CYS A 74 -11.31 -11.79 -13.80
N LEU A 75 -11.80 -10.61 -13.47
CA LEU A 75 -11.73 -9.42 -14.32
C LEU A 75 -10.41 -8.69 -14.09
N THR A 76 -9.76 -8.31 -15.18
CA THR A 76 -8.57 -7.47 -15.20
C THR A 76 -8.89 -6.19 -15.99
N ASP A 77 -8.69 -5.03 -15.38
CA ASP A 77 -8.73 -3.74 -16.07
C ASP A 77 -7.35 -3.09 -16.01
N GLN A 78 -6.93 -2.49 -17.12
CA GLN A 78 -5.67 -1.76 -17.19
C GLN A 78 -5.87 -0.43 -17.91
N CYS A 79 -5.16 0.60 -17.46
CA CYS A 79 -4.99 1.87 -18.16
C CYS A 79 -3.56 2.40 -17.94
N SER A 80 -2.95 3.03 -18.94
CA SER A 80 -1.69 3.78 -18.78
C SER A 80 -1.59 4.92 -19.77
N LEU A 81 -1.35 6.14 -19.29
CA LEU A 81 -1.05 7.33 -20.06
C LEU A 81 0.29 7.92 -19.59
N PRO A 82 1.34 7.93 -20.43
CA PRO A 82 1.41 7.35 -21.78
C PRO A 82 1.15 5.84 -21.80
N PRO A 83 0.81 5.25 -22.97
CA PRO A 83 0.65 3.80 -23.11
C PRO A 83 1.83 3.05 -22.50
N ALA A 84 1.56 1.93 -21.84
CA ALA A 84 2.61 1.16 -21.21
C ALA A 84 3.61 0.66 -22.27
N ASP A 85 4.90 0.65 -21.95
CA ASP A 85 5.91 0.22 -22.91
C ASP A 85 5.62 -1.19 -23.44
N GLY A 86 5.60 -1.31 -24.77
CA GLY A 86 5.27 -2.54 -25.47
C GLY A 86 3.78 -2.81 -25.66
N SER A 87 2.87 -2.05 -25.04
CA SER A 87 1.41 -2.25 -25.12
C SER A 87 0.92 -2.30 -26.57
N PRO A 88 -0.03 -3.20 -26.91
CA PRO A 88 -0.68 -3.15 -28.22
C PRO A 88 -1.46 -1.85 -28.39
N ILE A 89 -1.76 -1.50 -29.64
CA ILE A 89 -2.65 -0.36 -29.94
C ILE A 89 -4.11 -0.81 -29.91
N CYS A 90 -4.40 -1.99 -30.46
CA CYS A 90 -5.77 -2.49 -30.55
C CYS A 90 -5.79 -4.02 -30.45
N VAL A 91 -6.54 -4.54 -29.48
CA VAL A 91 -6.81 -5.97 -29.30
C VAL A 91 -8.30 -6.17 -29.09
N PHE A 92 -8.89 -7.15 -29.77
CA PHE A 92 -10.25 -7.62 -29.51
C PHE A 92 -10.25 -9.14 -29.45
N PHE A 93 -10.84 -9.71 -28.39
CA PHE A 93 -10.88 -11.16 -28.17
C PHE A 93 -9.50 -11.83 -28.34
N ASN A 94 -8.49 -11.22 -27.71
CA ASN A 94 -7.08 -11.60 -27.77
C ASN A 94 -6.44 -11.60 -29.18
N GLN A 95 -7.13 -11.07 -30.19
CA GLN A 95 -6.59 -10.84 -31.53
C GLN A 95 -6.00 -9.44 -31.59
N THR A 96 -4.70 -9.35 -31.84
CA THR A 96 -4.03 -8.05 -32.03
C THR A 96 -4.37 -7.53 -33.42
N LEU A 97 -5.07 -6.40 -33.47
CA LEU A 97 -5.44 -5.73 -34.72
C LEU A 97 -4.42 -4.65 -35.10
N ALA A 98 -3.73 -4.06 -34.12
CA ALA A 98 -2.66 -3.08 -34.34
C ALA A 98 -1.70 -2.98 -33.15
N GLY A 99 -0.45 -2.59 -33.42
CA GLY A 99 0.60 -2.38 -32.41
C GLY A 99 1.44 -3.62 -32.12
N SER A 100 2.26 -3.52 -31.07
CA SER A 100 3.10 -4.62 -30.57
C SER A 100 2.31 -5.61 -29.71
N SER A 101 2.89 -6.78 -29.44
CA SER A 101 2.32 -7.82 -28.61
C SER A 101 3.01 -7.89 -27.24
N GLY A 102 2.51 -7.18 -26.23
CA GLY A 102 3.03 -7.31 -24.86
C GLY A 102 2.88 -6.05 -24.03
N TRP A 103 3.45 -6.04 -22.83
CA TRP A 103 3.94 -4.83 -22.19
C TRP A 103 5.02 -5.24 -21.20
N SER A 104 5.96 -4.35 -20.91
CA SER A 104 6.96 -4.56 -19.87
C SER A 104 6.47 -4.02 -18.52
N ASP A 105 6.71 -4.81 -17.46
CA ASP A 105 6.80 -4.33 -16.08
C ASP A 105 5.55 -3.72 -15.42
N GLN A 106 4.35 -4.15 -15.80
CA GLN A 106 3.13 -3.80 -15.04
C GLN A 106 3.07 -4.60 -13.74
N LYS A 107 3.09 -3.89 -12.60
CA LYS A 107 3.05 -4.49 -11.26
C LYS A 107 1.88 -3.96 -10.45
N LEU A 108 1.14 -4.88 -9.83
CA LEU A 108 0.13 -4.62 -8.81
C LEU A 108 0.64 -5.22 -7.49
N PHE A 109 1.12 -4.37 -6.59
CA PHE A 109 1.81 -4.81 -5.37
C PHE A 109 2.97 -5.76 -5.68
N ASP A 110 2.98 -6.94 -5.07
CA ASP A 110 4.03 -7.96 -5.21
C ASP A 110 3.80 -8.85 -6.44
N TRP A 111 2.68 -8.66 -7.14
CA TRP A 111 2.32 -9.43 -8.31
C TRP A 111 2.65 -8.64 -9.59
N SER A 112 3.52 -9.22 -10.41
CA SER A 112 3.77 -8.77 -11.79
C SER A 112 2.75 -9.39 -12.74
N THR A 113 2.17 -8.58 -13.61
CA THR A 113 1.30 -9.06 -14.69
C THR A 113 1.98 -8.90 -16.04
N ASP A 114 1.90 -9.94 -16.85
CA ASP A 114 2.23 -9.85 -18.27
C ASP A 114 0.94 -9.67 -19.07
N PHE A 115 1.04 -9.05 -20.26
CA PHE A 115 -0.11 -8.92 -21.16
C PHE A 115 -0.71 -10.29 -21.51
N GLY A 116 0.15 -11.27 -21.78
CA GLY A 116 -0.24 -12.61 -22.24
C GLY A 116 -0.94 -13.47 -21.19
N ASP A 117 -0.93 -13.06 -19.92
CA ASP A 117 -1.60 -13.79 -18.83
C ASP A 117 -3.12 -13.55 -18.78
N THR A 118 -3.59 -12.56 -19.54
CA THR A 118 -4.99 -12.14 -19.57
C THR A 118 -5.57 -12.37 -20.96
N PHE A 119 -6.75 -12.97 -21.01
CA PHE A 119 -7.55 -12.99 -22.22
C PHE A 119 -8.22 -11.62 -22.38
N TRP A 120 -7.73 -10.80 -23.30
CA TRP A 120 -8.26 -9.45 -23.50
C TRP A 120 -9.56 -9.48 -24.30
N LEU A 121 -10.64 -8.97 -23.69
CA LEU A 121 -11.90 -8.74 -24.39
C LEU A 121 -11.73 -7.57 -25.35
N CYS A 122 -11.18 -6.47 -24.83
CA CYS A 122 -10.76 -5.32 -25.62
C CYS A 122 -9.54 -4.64 -24.98
N TYR A 123 -8.68 -4.11 -25.83
CA TYR A 123 -7.63 -3.15 -25.47
C TYR A 123 -7.56 -2.11 -26.58
N ILE A 124 -7.62 -0.82 -26.24
CA ILE A 124 -7.59 0.26 -27.22
C ILE A 124 -6.71 1.39 -26.67
N PHE A 125 -5.65 1.71 -27.42
CA PHE A 125 -4.62 2.74 -27.20
C PHE A 125 -3.85 2.63 -25.89
N CYS A 126 -4.53 2.76 -24.77
CA CYS A 126 -3.96 2.87 -23.44
C CYS A 126 -4.75 2.12 -22.38
N ALA A 127 -5.93 1.58 -22.70
CA ALA A 127 -6.81 0.95 -21.73
C ALA A 127 -7.41 -0.33 -22.26
N GLY A 128 -7.66 -1.28 -21.37
CA GLY A 128 -8.32 -2.53 -21.73
C GLY A 128 -8.99 -3.23 -20.57
N LEU A 129 -9.86 -4.16 -20.96
CA LEU A 129 -10.58 -5.07 -20.09
C LEU A 129 -10.33 -6.50 -20.58
N GLY A 130 -10.04 -7.39 -19.63
CA GLY A 130 -9.79 -8.78 -19.90
C GLY A 130 -10.25 -9.70 -18.77
N VAL A 131 -10.11 -10.99 -19.05
CA VAL A 131 -10.46 -12.07 -18.13
C VAL A 131 -9.25 -12.96 -17.92
N SER A 132 -9.01 -13.36 -16.69
CA SER A 132 -7.84 -14.15 -16.31
C SER A 132 -8.22 -15.09 -15.16
N ALA A 133 -7.50 -16.21 -15.01
CA ALA A 133 -7.85 -17.26 -14.05
C ALA A 133 -7.66 -16.83 -12.59
N VAL A 134 -8.68 -17.03 -11.74
CA VAL A 134 -8.70 -16.59 -10.32
C VAL A 134 -7.44 -17.04 -9.57
N ARG A 135 -6.75 -16.10 -8.93
CA ARG A 135 -5.50 -16.31 -8.18
C ARG A 135 -4.32 -16.89 -9.00
N ALA A 136 -4.39 -16.87 -10.34
CA ALA A 136 -3.27 -17.28 -11.19
C ALA A 136 -1.99 -16.50 -10.84
N LYS A 137 -0.86 -17.20 -10.79
CA LYS A 137 0.46 -16.65 -10.47
C LYS A 137 0.52 -15.80 -9.18
N GLY A 138 -0.32 -16.12 -8.19
CA GLY A 138 -0.30 -15.45 -6.88
C GLY A 138 -1.02 -14.10 -6.82
N ARG A 139 -1.79 -13.74 -7.85
CA ARG A 139 -2.55 -12.48 -7.86
C ARG A 139 -3.56 -12.38 -6.69
N PRO A 140 -3.90 -11.16 -6.23
CA PRO A 140 -4.95 -10.96 -5.24
C PRO A 140 -6.34 -11.33 -5.80
N LEU A 141 -7.30 -11.61 -4.90
CA LEU A 141 -8.71 -11.81 -5.28
C LEU A 141 -9.33 -10.51 -5.76
N CYS A 142 -9.12 -9.45 -4.98
CA CYS A 142 -9.48 -8.09 -5.35
C CYS A 142 -8.25 -7.21 -5.10
N GLY A 143 -7.90 -6.37 -6.07
CA GLY A 143 -6.84 -5.41 -5.88
C GLY A 143 -6.86 -4.35 -6.97
N ALA A 144 -6.42 -3.15 -6.62
CA ALA A 144 -6.25 -2.06 -7.54
C ALA A 144 -4.99 -1.31 -7.17
N GLN A 145 -4.26 -0.83 -8.17
CA GLN A 145 -3.20 0.13 -8.01
C GLN A 145 -3.36 1.17 -9.08
N GLY A 146 -3.13 2.42 -8.71
CA GLY A 146 -3.22 3.53 -9.61
C GLY A 146 -2.17 4.58 -9.33
N LYS A 147 -1.86 5.35 -10.35
CA LYS A 147 -1.14 6.61 -10.27
C LYS A 147 -1.98 7.67 -10.97
N GLU A 148 -2.13 8.82 -10.34
CA GLU A 148 -2.70 10.02 -10.95
C GLU A 148 -1.80 11.20 -10.59
N LEU A 149 -1.20 11.82 -11.61
CA LEU A 149 -0.23 12.91 -11.49
C LEU A 149 0.96 12.53 -10.60
N CYS A 150 0.99 13.03 -9.36
CA CYS A 150 2.03 12.76 -8.37
C CYS A 150 1.59 11.77 -7.28
N ILE A 151 0.36 11.26 -7.31
CA ILE A 151 -0.17 10.38 -6.27
C ILE A 151 -0.21 8.95 -6.80
N LYS A 152 0.49 8.04 -6.13
CA LYS A 152 0.46 6.61 -6.42
C LYS A 152 -0.13 5.88 -5.22
N GLY A 153 -1.17 5.10 -5.45
CA GLY A 153 -1.83 4.35 -4.40
C GLY A 153 -2.29 2.98 -4.86
N GLY A 154 -2.74 2.18 -3.91
CA GLY A 154 -3.34 0.90 -4.21
C GLY A 154 -4.02 0.29 -3.00
N VAL A 155 -4.86 -0.70 -3.26
CA VAL A 155 -5.50 -1.55 -2.26
C VAL A 155 -5.50 -2.98 -2.75
N ARG A 156 -5.32 -3.95 -1.86
CA ARG A 156 -5.53 -5.38 -2.15
C ARG A 156 -6.24 -6.08 -1.02
N SER A 157 -6.96 -7.14 -1.37
CA SER A 157 -7.49 -8.10 -0.41
C SER A 157 -6.34 -8.87 0.22
N THR A 158 -6.31 -8.94 1.55
CA THR A 158 -5.39 -9.77 2.31
C THR A 158 -6.14 -10.72 3.25
N THR A 159 -5.42 -11.62 3.93
CA THR A 159 -5.98 -12.47 4.98
C THR A 159 -6.48 -11.63 6.16
N PRO A 160 -7.58 -12.01 6.85
CA PRO A 160 -8.18 -11.21 7.92
C PRO A 160 -7.24 -10.84 9.08
N LEU A 161 -6.27 -11.71 9.37
CA LEU A 161 -5.22 -11.51 10.38
C LEU A 161 -3.88 -11.82 9.74
N GLU A 162 -3.13 -10.78 9.40
CA GLU A 162 -1.80 -10.92 8.80
C GLU A 162 -0.75 -10.64 9.87
N GLY A 163 0.16 -11.60 10.12
CA GLY A 163 1.19 -11.45 11.15
C GLY A 163 0.66 -11.30 12.59
N GLY A 164 -0.55 -11.79 12.87
CA GLY A 164 -1.17 -11.70 14.20
C GLY A 164 -1.74 -10.32 14.54
N LYS A 165 -1.76 -9.38 13.59
CA LYS A 165 -2.32 -8.04 13.76
C LYS A 165 -3.70 -7.90 13.14
N ILE A 166 -4.55 -7.13 13.81
CA ILE A 166 -5.91 -6.77 13.38
C ILE A 166 -5.86 -5.54 12.48
N CYS A 167 -5.07 -4.55 12.87
CA CYS A 167 -4.79 -3.37 12.08
C CYS A 167 -3.36 -2.86 12.30
N SER A 168 -2.81 -2.21 11.30
CA SER A 168 -1.55 -1.47 11.38
C SER A 168 -1.57 -0.37 10.34
N ALA A 169 -1.12 0.83 10.70
CA ALA A 169 -0.95 1.94 9.77
C ALA A 169 0.32 2.71 10.12
N LEU A 170 0.97 3.25 9.10
CA LEU A 170 2.09 4.15 9.21
C LEU A 170 1.93 5.22 8.14
N GLY A 171 2.09 6.49 8.49
CA GLY A 171 1.95 7.57 7.53
C GLY A 171 2.67 8.83 7.93
N THR A 172 2.81 9.72 6.95
CA THR A 172 3.38 11.04 7.11
C THR A 172 2.63 12.05 6.25
N GLY A 173 2.49 13.25 6.78
CA GLY A 173 1.97 14.43 6.10
C GLY A 173 2.74 15.65 6.57
N LEU A 174 3.51 16.25 5.65
CA LEU A 174 4.45 17.34 5.89
C LEU A 174 5.52 16.97 6.93
N CYS A 175 5.32 17.38 8.19
CA CYS A 175 6.17 17.04 9.33
C CYS A 175 5.47 16.12 10.34
N PHE A 176 4.19 15.81 10.15
CA PHE A 176 3.42 14.99 11.07
C PHE A 176 3.49 13.54 10.63
N TRP A 177 3.96 12.70 11.52
CA TRP A 177 4.02 11.26 11.34
C TRP A 177 3.01 10.61 12.25
N GLU A 178 2.29 9.64 11.72
CA GLU A 178 1.29 8.90 12.44
C GLU A 178 1.56 7.41 12.33
N GLN A 179 1.30 6.70 13.42
CA GLN A 179 1.38 5.25 13.42
C GLN A 179 0.25 4.68 14.26
N CYS A 180 -0.28 3.54 13.81
CA CYS A 180 -1.24 2.72 14.51
C CYS A 180 -0.83 1.23 14.41
N ALA A 181 -0.98 0.45 15.47
CA ALA A 181 -0.93 -1.01 15.37
C ALA A 181 -1.71 -1.69 16.50
N LEU A 182 -2.55 -2.67 16.16
CA LEU A 182 -3.26 -3.52 17.11
C LEU A 182 -2.94 -5.00 16.84
N PRO A 183 -2.25 -5.71 17.76
CA PRO A 183 -1.69 -5.22 19.02
C PRO A 183 -0.55 -4.18 18.81
N PRO A 184 -0.24 -3.38 19.85
CA PRO A 184 0.84 -2.39 19.79
C PRO A 184 2.15 -2.99 19.25
N ALA A 185 2.88 -2.21 18.46
CA ALA A 185 4.16 -2.65 17.93
C ALA A 185 5.20 -2.82 19.05
N GLU A 186 6.12 -3.77 18.86
CA GLU A 186 7.23 -3.95 19.79
C GLU A 186 8.09 -2.67 19.84
N GLY A 187 8.48 -2.25 21.05
CA GLY A 187 9.24 -1.02 21.25
C GLY A 187 8.45 0.29 21.11
N ALA A 188 7.15 0.24 20.77
CA ALA A 188 6.30 1.41 20.71
C ALA A 188 6.21 2.11 22.08
N PRO A 189 6.19 3.46 22.13
CA PRO A 189 5.90 4.16 23.37
C PRO A 189 4.52 3.74 23.93
N ARG A 190 4.36 3.60 25.24
CA ARG A 190 3.04 3.23 25.81
C ARG A 190 2.10 4.43 25.91
N PHE A 191 2.64 5.49 26.48
CA PHE A 191 1.97 6.74 26.69
C PHE A 191 2.99 7.86 26.64
N VAL A 192 2.84 8.79 25.71
CA VAL A 192 3.67 9.99 25.56
C VAL A 192 2.76 11.18 25.34
N CYS A 193 3.08 12.31 25.97
CA CYS A 193 2.47 13.60 25.68
C CYS A 193 3.59 14.63 25.70
N CYS A 194 3.82 15.31 24.58
CA CYS A 194 4.90 16.29 24.38
C CYS A 194 6.28 15.77 24.84
N ASN A 195 6.61 14.51 24.55
CA ASN A 195 7.82 13.82 25.03
C ASN A 195 8.02 13.72 26.56
N LEU A 196 7.04 14.10 27.39
CA LEU A 196 7.19 14.19 28.86
C LEU A 196 6.96 12.88 29.62
N LEU A 197 6.25 11.93 29.01
CA LEU A 197 5.94 10.64 29.61
C LEU A 197 6.58 9.61 28.69
N ASN A 198 7.68 8.99 29.12
CA ASN A 198 8.36 8.00 28.29
C ASN A 198 8.74 6.80 29.15
N PRO A 199 7.83 5.84 29.37
CA PRO A 199 8.15 4.63 30.10
C PRO A 199 8.78 3.62 29.13
N LYS A 200 10.05 3.86 28.72
CA LYS A 200 10.94 2.78 28.27
C LYS A 200 11.27 1.79 29.41
N THR A 201 10.63 1.92 30.57
CA THR A 201 10.84 1.15 31.79
C THR A 201 9.76 0.08 32.01
N GLY A 202 10.03 -1.15 31.58
CA GLY A 202 9.86 -2.37 32.39
C GLY A 202 8.49 -2.79 32.96
N ALA A 203 7.35 -2.41 32.38
CA ALA A 203 6.06 -3.04 32.74
C ALA A 203 5.64 -4.07 31.67
N GLU A 204 4.90 -5.12 32.04
CA GLU A 204 4.42 -6.18 31.13
C GLU A 204 3.59 -5.62 29.95
N PRO A 205 3.61 -6.24 28.75
CA PRO A 205 2.78 -5.82 27.62
C PRO A 205 1.28 -5.88 27.98
N PHE A 206 0.48 -4.93 27.48
CA PHE A 206 -0.98 -4.94 27.64
C PHE A 206 -1.53 -6.27 27.11
N SER A 207 -2.23 -7.02 27.97
CA SER A 207 -2.82 -8.31 27.60
C SER A 207 -4.14 -8.08 26.86
N TYR A 208 -4.48 -8.97 25.92
CA TYR A 208 -5.75 -8.94 25.17
C TYR A 208 -7.00 -8.91 26.07
N ALA A 209 -6.90 -9.36 27.33
CA ALA A 209 -8.01 -9.36 28.28
C ALA A 209 -8.42 -7.94 28.70
N ASP A 210 -7.50 -6.99 28.64
CA ASP A 210 -7.71 -5.62 29.13
C ASP A 210 -8.28 -4.67 28.06
N THR A 211 -8.31 -5.10 26.79
CA THR A 211 -8.62 -4.23 25.63
C THR A 211 -10.09 -4.25 25.21
N LEU A 212 -10.89 -5.23 25.67
CA LEU A 212 -12.33 -5.30 25.36
C LEU A 212 -13.18 -4.22 26.06
N LEU A 213 -12.56 -3.36 26.89
CA LEU A 213 -13.24 -2.32 27.66
C LEU A 213 -13.11 -0.90 27.07
N PHE A 214 -12.31 -0.71 26.01
CA PHE A 214 -12.08 0.62 25.41
C PHE A 214 -12.10 0.61 23.87
N CYS A 215 -12.98 -0.20 23.27
CA CYS A 215 -13.44 0.01 21.89
C CYS A 215 -14.79 0.75 21.89
#